data_AF-A0A843F6Y1-F1
#
_entry.id   AF-A0A843F6Y1-F1
#
_cell.length_a   1.000
_cell.length_b   1.000
_cell.length_c   1.000
_cell.angle_alpha   90.00
_cell.angle_beta   90.00
_cell.angle_gamma   90.00
#
_symmetry.space_group_name_H-M   'P 1'
#
loop_
_entity.id
_entity.type
_entity.pdbx_description
1 polymer ?
#
loop_
_entity_poly.entity_id
_entity_poly.type
_entity_poly.pdbx_seq_one_letter_code
_entity_poly.pdbx_strand_id
1 'polypeptide(L)'
;MSENEEKNTIERDKLLVKLMIHTYDEEVNRNELIDSKNSQMIVLTGAMLTLQATLFTNLLAQKVLFNAQMINSWKILLSGIMLCSLGWIMLALFQFIKSFEFKKSFKQAPNPPFLLKMYNDDTKGIEDVFDKILNRLPKTMDNNRELMAEKVHVGDVGFKYLKYGSVFSLIFVVLFLVSMIH
;
A
#
# COMPACT_ATOMS: atom_id res chain seq x y z
N MET A 1 -43.90 0.59 29.98
CA MET A 1 -42.52 0.09 29.82
C MET A 1 -41.89 0.17 31.20
N SER A 2 -41.33 -0.92 31.73
CA SER A 2 -40.76 -0.88 33.09
C SER A 2 -39.40 -0.16 33.08
N GLU A 3 -39.03 0.54 34.16
CA GLU A 3 -37.72 1.22 34.28
C GLU A 3 -36.52 0.30 33.97
N ASN A 4 -36.66 -1.01 34.24
CA ASN A 4 -35.65 -2.01 33.92
C ASN A 4 -35.52 -2.32 32.42
N GLU A 5 -36.62 -2.23 31.66
CA GLU A 5 -36.58 -2.38 30.20
C GLU A 5 -35.89 -1.18 29.55
N GLU A 6 -36.22 0.04 29.98
CA GLU A 6 -35.64 1.26 29.43
C GLU A 6 -34.12 1.34 29.68
N LYS A 7 -33.67 0.98 30.88
CA LYS A 7 -32.24 0.92 31.23
C LYS A 7 -31.46 -0.11 30.42
N ASN A 8 -32.03 -1.30 30.21
CA ASN A 8 -31.43 -2.34 29.36
C ASN A 8 -31.34 -1.91 27.89
N THR A 9 -32.33 -1.15 27.40
CA THR A 9 -32.35 -0.66 26.01
C THR A 9 -31.23 0.36 25.79
N ILE A 10 -31.04 1.29 26.73
CA ILE A 10 -29.97 2.30 26.69
C ILE A 10 -28.58 1.65 26.75
N GLU A 11 -28.37 0.63 27.60
CA GLU A 11 -27.08 -0.08 27.65
C GLU A 11 -26.76 -0.81 26.35
N ARG A 12 -27.77 -1.46 25.75
CA ARG A 12 -27.62 -2.14 24.45
C ARG A 12 -27.26 -1.14 23.35
N ASP A 13 -27.94 0.00 23.29
CA ASP A 13 -27.72 0.99 22.24
C ASP A 13 -26.34 1.67 22.40
N LYS A 14 -25.89 1.92 23.63
CA LYS A 14 -24.51 2.35 23.92
C LYS A 14 -23.48 1.32 23.46
N LEU A 15 -23.73 0.03 23.71
CA LEU A 15 -22.84 -1.04 23.26
C LEU A 15 -22.74 -1.08 21.73
N LEU A 16 -23.86 -0.93 21.02
CA LEU A 16 -23.89 -0.91 19.55
C LEU A 16 -23.09 0.26 18.97
N VAL A 17 -23.28 1.48 19.50
CA VAL A 17 -22.50 2.65 19.08
C VAL A 17 -21.01 2.45 19.35
N LYS A 18 -20.65 1.88 20.51
CA LYS A 18 -19.25 1.60 20.86
C LYS A 18 -18.61 0.60 19.89
N LEU A 19 -19.32 -0.48 19.53
CA LEU A 19 -18.86 -1.46 18.54
C LEU A 19 -18.67 -0.83 17.16
N MET A 20 -19.59 0.06 16.78
CA MET A 20 -19.54 0.76 15.50
C MET A 20 -18.31 1.69 15.39
N ILE A 21 -18.04 2.49 16.43
CA ILE A 21 -16.86 3.36 16.51
C ILE A 21 -15.59 2.51 16.52
N HIS A 22 -15.56 1.43 17.31
CA HIS A 22 -14.40 0.55 17.36
C HIS A 22 -14.04 -0.04 15.99
N THR A 23 -15.06 -0.48 15.24
CA THR A 23 -14.85 -1.03 13.89
C THR A 23 -14.34 0.04 12.92
N TYR A 24 -14.83 1.29 13.06
CA TYR A 24 -14.34 2.42 12.27
C TYR A 24 -12.87 2.74 12.56
N ASP A 25 -12.48 2.79 13.84
CA ASP A 25 -11.10 3.04 14.26
C ASP A 25 -10.17 1.92 13.75
N GLU A 26 -10.61 0.67 13.80
CA GLU A 26 -9.85 -0.46 13.26
C GLU A 26 -9.60 -0.33 11.75
N GLU A 27 -10.57 0.18 10.98
CA GLU A 27 -10.41 0.43 9.55
C GLU A 27 -9.43 1.56 9.25
N VAL A 28 -9.48 2.66 10.03
CA VAL A 28 -8.53 3.76 9.90
C VAL A 28 -7.11 3.28 10.20
N ASN A 29 -6.94 2.57 11.33
CA ASN A 29 -5.66 1.97 11.71
C ASN A 29 -5.13 1.00 10.65
N ARG A 30 -6.02 0.21 10.03
CA ARG A 30 -5.66 -0.70 8.93
C ARG A 30 -5.19 0.07 7.70
N ASN A 31 -5.85 1.17 7.33
CA ASN A 31 -5.40 2.00 6.21
C ASN A 31 -4.00 2.60 6.49
N GLU A 32 -3.78 3.14 7.69
CA GLU A 32 -2.47 3.67 8.09
C GLU A 32 -1.37 2.60 8.05
N LEU A 33 -1.69 1.37 8.50
CA LEU A 33 -0.76 0.24 8.43
C LEU A 33 -0.42 -0.14 6.98
N ILE A 34 -1.41 -0.16 6.08
CA ILE A 34 -1.21 -0.43 4.65
C ILE A 34 -0.31 0.65 4.04
N ASP A 35 -0.60 1.93 4.30
CA ASP A 35 0.18 3.05 3.77
C ASP A 35 1.61 3.06 4.32
N SER A 36 1.80 2.73 5.60
CA SER A 36 3.12 2.57 6.22
C SER A 36 3.93 1.44 5.57
N LYS A 37 3.34 0.26 5.36
CA LYS A 37 4.00 -0.86 4.68
C LYS A 37 4.37 -0.51 3.25
N ASN A 38 3.46 0.10 2.49
CA ASN A 38 3.72 0.52 1.12
C ASN A 38 4.84 1.57 1.06
N SER A 39 4.83 2.55 1.97
CA SER A 39 5.90 3.55 2.08
C SER A 39 7.27 2.90 2.35
N GLN A 40 7.33 1.97 3.32
CA GLN A 40 8.56 1.20 3.60
C GLN A 40 9.03 0.42 2.37
N MET A 41 8.10 -0.18 1.61
CA MET A 41 8.44 -0.91 0.39
C MET A 41 8.90 0.01 -0.74
N ILE A 42 8.36 1.22 -0.88
CA ILE A 42 8.87 2.24 -1.81
C ILE A 42 10.33 2.56 -1.47
N VAL A 43 10.62 2.84 -0.20
CA VAL A 43 11.98 3.16 0.26
C VAL A 43 12.94 1.99 0.00
N LEU A 44 12.55 0.77 0.39
CA LEU A 44 13.34 -0.45 0.16
C LEU A 44 13.61 -0.68 -1.33
N THR A 45 12.57 -0.61 -2.15
CA THR A 45 12.66 -0.83 -3.60
C THR A 45 13.52 0.25 -4.27
N GLY A 46 13.41 1.51 -3.83
CA GLY A 46 14.27 2.61 -4.28
C GLY A 46 15.75 2.40 -3.92
N ALA A 47 16.03 1.91 -2.71
CA ALA A 47 17.39 1.54 -2.30
C ALA A 47 17.94 0.38 -3.14
N MET A 48 17.13 -0.66 -3.39
CA MET A 48 17.51 -1.77 -4.27
C MET A 48 17.80 -1.30 -5.71
N LEU A 49 16.98 -0.42 -6.28
CA LEU A 49 17.23 0.16 -7.61
C LEU A 49 18.53 0.95 -7.66
N THR A 50 18.82 1.73 -6.63
CA THR A 50 20.08 2.50 -6.53
C THR A 50 21.29 1.56 -6.49
N LEU A 51 21.23 0.50 -5.69
CA LEU A 51 22.28 -0.51 -5.64
C LEU A 51 22.44 -1.21 -6.98
N GLN A 52 21.34 -1.61 -7.61
CA GLN A 52 21.36 -2.30 -8.89
C GLN A 52 21.86 -1.42 -10.03
N ALA A 53 21.50 -0.13 -10.05
CA ALA A 53 22.05 0.85 -11.00
C ALA A 53 23.56 1.01 -10.82
N THR A 54 24.04 1.04 -9.57
CA THR A 54 25.48 1.10 -9.26
C THR A 54 26.21 -0.17 -9.72
N LEU A 55 25.62 -1.34 -9.49
CA LEU A 55 26.16 -2.61 -9.97
C LEU A 55 26.17 -2.65 -11.51
N PHE A 56 25.15 -2.09 -12.17
CA PHE A 56 25.07 -2.04 -13.63
C PHE A 56 26.22 -1.20 -14.21
N THR A 57 26.43 0.01 -13.69
CA THR A 57 27.47 0.91 -14.20
C THR A 57 28.87 0.37 -13.92
N ASN A 58 29.13 -0.10 -12.70
CA ASN A 58 30.48 -0.53 -12.33
C ASN A 58 30.83 -1.95 -12.79
N LEU A 59 29.91 -2.91 -12.71
CA LEU A 59 30.21 -4.30 -13.05
C LEU A 59 29.90 -4.58 -14.52
N LEU A 60 28.72 -4.23 -14.99
CA LEU A 60 28.28 -4.64 -16.31
C LEU A 60 28.92 -3.80 -17.41
N ALA A 61 28.89 -2.47 -17.31
CA ALA A 61 29.52 -1.63 -18.34
C ALA A 61 31.05 -1.82 -18.35
N GLN A 62 31.72 -1.64 -17.22
CA GLN A 62 33.19 -1.63 -17.18
C GLN A 62 33.83 -3.03 -17.26
N LYS A 63 33.28 -4.05 -16.59
CA LYS A 63 33.93 -5.37 -16.48
C LYS A 63 33.35 -6.46 -17.39
N VAL A 64 32.13 -6.31 -17.89
CA VAL A 64 31.48 -7.29 -18.78
C VAL A 64 31.46 -6.79 -20.22
N LEU A 65 30.86 -5.63 -20.48
CA LEU A 65 30.65 -5.13 -21.84
C LEU A 65 31.97 -4.86 -22.55
N PHE A 66 32.87 -4.11 -21.90
CA PHE A 66 34.17 -3.71 -22.44
C PHE A 66 35.28 -4.76 -22.26
N ASN A 67 35.02 -5.88 -21.58
CA ASN A 67 36.02 -6.94 -21.43
C ASN A 67 36.16 -7.74 -22.73
N ALA A 68 37.28 -7.58 -23.42
CA ALA A 68 37.54 -8.24 -24.70
C ALA A 68 37.70 -9.78 -24.59
N GLN A 69 38.03 -10.30 -23.41
CA GLN A 69 38.25 -11.74 -23.18
C GLN A 69 36.94 -12.53 -22.97
N MET A 70 35.85 -11.86 -22.63
CA MET A 70 34.58 -12.52 -22.37
C MET A 70 33.82 -12.81 -23.68
N ILE A 71 33.29 -14.04 -23.81
CA ILE A 71 32.52 -14.47 -24.98
C ILE A 71 31.26 -13.61 -25.13
N ASN A 72 30.99 -13.11 -26.35
CA ASN A 72 29.86 -12.21 -26.63
C ASN A 72 28.49 -12.78 -26.18
N SER A 73 28.25 -14.07 -26.35
CA SER A 73 26.99 -14.71 -25.93
C SER A 73 26.77 -14.61 -24.42
N TRP A 74 27.85 -14.68 -23.63
CA TRP A 74 27.78 -14.55 -22.17
C TRP A 74 27.49 -13.10 -21.73
N LYS A 75 28.08 -12.12 -22.43
CA LYS A 75 27.79 -10.70 -22.21
C LYS A 75 26.32 -10.39 -22.45
N ILE A 76 25.76 -10.89 -23.54
CA ILE A 76 24.35 -10.69 -23.91
C ILE A 76 23.45 -11.31 -22.85
N LEU A 77 23.76 -12.52 -22.38
CA LEU A 77 23.00 -13.21 -21.34
C LEU A 77 22.99 -12.44 -20.02
N LEU A 78 24.17 -12.06 -19.51
CA LEU A 78 24.29 -11.28 -18.27
C LEU A 78 23.57 -9.93 -18.37
N SER A 79 23.75 -9.23 -19.49
CA SER A 79 23.06 -7.95 -19.76
C SER A 79 21.55 -8.11 -19.82
N GLY A 80 21.05 -9.16 -20.47
CA GLY A 80 19.62 -9.46 -20.56
C GLY A 80 19.00 -9.73 -19.20
N ILE A 81 19.62 -10.60 -18.39
CA ILE A 81 19.14 -10.91 -17.04
C ILE A 81 19.10 -9.65 -16.17
N MET A 82 20.13 -8.80 -16.25
CA MET A 82 20.19 -7.58 -15.46
C MET A 82 19.12 -6.55 -15.87
N LEU A 83 18.89 -6.35 -17.16
CA LEU A 83 17.82 -5.48 -17.67
C LEU A 83 16.43 -6.00 -17.30
N CYS A 84 16.21 -7.32 -17.42
CA CYS A 84 14.96 -7.94 -16.99
C CYS A 84 14.71 -7.72 -15.50
N SER A 85 15.73 -7.92 -14.67
CA SER A 85 15.62 -7.65 -13.24
C SER A 85 15.26 -6.20 -12.94
N LEU A 86 15.97 -5.24 -13.57
CA LEU A 86 15.73 -3.82 -13.36
C LEU A 86 14.31 -3.42 -13.78
N GLY A 87 13.81 -3.96 -14.90
CA GLY A 87 12.44 -3.79 -15.34
C GLY A 87 11.42 -4.27 -14.31
N TRP A 88 11.63 -5.46 -13.73
CA TRP A 88 10.75 -5.98 -12.68
C TRP A 88 10.76 -5.11 -11.41
N ILE A 89 11.93 -4.65 -10.95
CA ILE A 89 12.03 -3.81 -9.75
C ILE A 89 11.40 -2.43 -10.01
N MET A 90 11.53 -1.86 -11.21
CA MET A 90 10.82 -0.64 -11.59
C MET A 90 9.31 -0.81 -11.58
N LEU A 91 8.80 -1.92 -12.14
CA LEU A 91 7.37 -2.23 -12.12
C LEU A 91 6.86 -2.41 -10.68
N ALA A 92 7.66 -3.02 -9.80
CA ALA A 92 7.32 -3.13 -8.38
C ALA A 92 7.19 -1.75 -7.72
N LEU A 93 8.17 -0.86 -7.93
CA LEU A 93 8.15 0.50 -7.39
C LEU A 93 6.90 1.27 -7.87
N PHE A 94 6.59 1.19 -9.15
CA PHE A 94 5.41 1.83 -9.73
C PHE A 94 4.12 1.36 -9.03
N GLN A 95 3.97 0.07 -8.79
CA GLN A 95 2.78 -0.47 -8.11
C GLN A 95 2.72 -0.05 -6.63
N PHE A 96 3.84 -0.01 -5.92
CA PHE A 96 3.84 0.48 -4.53
C PHE A 96 3.48 1.96 -4.45
N ILE A 97 3.98 2.80 -5.36
CA ILE A 97 3.58 4.21 -5.45
C ILE A 97 2.08 4.33 -5.75
N LYS A 98 1.57 3.56 -6.72
CA LYS A 98 0.14 3.54 -7.05
C LYS A 98 -0.73 3.10 -5.86
N SER A 99 -0.24 2.15 -5.06
CA SER A 99 -0.93 1.70 -3.86
C SER A 99 -0.86 2.71 -2.71
N PHE A 100 0.20 3.52 -2.66
CA PHE A 100 0.40 4.56 -1.65
C PHE A 100 -0.35 5.86 -1.99
N GLU A 101 -0.60 6.13 -3.27
CA GLU A 101 -1.30 7.33 -3.72
C GLU A 101 -2.62 7.49 -2.96
N PHE A 102 -2.77 8.64 -2.30
CA PHE A 102 -4.00 8.99 -1.61
C PHE A 102 -5.12 9.11 -2.64
N LYS A 103 -5.93 8.06 -2.76
CA LYS A 103 -7.21 8.17 -3.44
C LYS A 103 -8.04 9.21 -2.70
N LYS A 104 -8.35 10.32 -3.37
CA LYS A 104 -9.29 11.37 -2.90
C LYS A 104 -10.65 10.82 -2.44
N SER A 105 -10.92 9.55 -2.74
CA SER A 105 -12.11 8.79 -2.39
C SER A 105 -12.16 8.27 -0.96
N PHE A 106 -11.05 8.25 -0.20
CA PHE A 106 -11.09 7.86 1.22
C PHE A 106 -11.88 8.92 2.01
N LYS A 107 -12.93 8.50 2.69
CA LYS A 107 -13.89 9.41 3.34
C LYS A 107 -13.86 9.24 4.85
N GLN A 108 -13.96 10.35 5.56
CA GLN A 108 -14.18 10.38 7.00
C GLN A 108 -15.66 10.69 7.28
N ALA A 109 -16.24 9.97 8.24
CA ALA A 109 -17.61 10.20 8.70
C ALA A 109 -17.65 10.11 10.24
N PRO A 110 -18.17 11.13 10.94
CA PRO A 110 -18.57 12.44 10.41
C PRO A 110 -17.35 13.33 10.09
N ASN A 111 -17.48 14.22 9.11
CA ASN A 111 -16.43 15.21 8.84
C ASN A 111 -16.72 16.53 9.59
N PRO A 112 -15.68 17.31 9.99
CA PRO A 112 -15.89 18.55 10.74
C PRO A 112 -16.82 19.57 10.05
N PRO A 113 -16.75 19.78 8.72
CA PRO A 113 -17.68 20.68 8.03
C PRO A 113 -19.14 20.24 8.12
N PHE A 114 -19.41 18.93 8.10
CA PHE A 114 -20.75 18.37 8.26
C PHE A 114 -21.28 18.61 9.67
N LEU A 115 -20.45 18.40 10.69
CA LEU A 115 -20.82 18.68 12.09
C LEU A 115 -21.11 20.16 12.31
N LEU A 116 -20.24 21.05 11.81
CA LEU A 116 -20.43 22.51 11.87
C LEU A 116 -21.71 22.96 11.15
N LYS A 117 -21.99 22.42 9.96
CA LYS A 117 -23.22 22.74 9.22
C LYS A 117 -24.47 22.28 9.94
N MET A 118 -24.41 21.17 10.66
CA MET A 118 -25.53 20.63 11.43
C MET A 118 -25.73 21.38 12.75
N TYR A 119 -24.63 21.82 13.39
CA TYR A 119 -24.68 22.65 14.61
C TYR A 119 -25.26 24.04 14.34
N ASN A 120 -24.93 24.64 13.19
CA ASN A 120 -25.43 25.98 12.81
C ASN A 120 -26.86 25.97 12.21
N ASP A 121 -27.52 24.81 12.16
CA ASP A 121 -28.86 24.66 11.59
C ASP A 121 -29.87 24.44 12.73
N ASP A 122 -30.38 25.54 13.29
CA ASP A 122 -31.29 25.59 14.45
C ASP A 122 -32.61 24.80 14.25
N THR A 123 -32.87 24.30 13.05
CA THR A 123 -34.06 23.52 12.70
C THR A 123 -33.95 22.03 12.97
N LYS A 124 -32.76 21.52 13.34
CA LYS A 124 -32.50 20.07 13.49
C LYS A 124 -32.21 19.69 14.93
N GLY A 125 -32.95 18.71 15.43
CA GLY A 125 -32.67 18.09 16.73
C GLY A 125 -31.39 17.25 16.69
N ILE A 126 -30.80 16.98 17.87
CA ILE A 126 -29.66 16.07 18.03
C ILE A 126 -29.96 14.68 17.46
N GLU A 127 -31.22 14.25 17.53
CA GLU A 127 -31.69 12.97 16.97
C GLU A 127 -31.54 12.92 15.44
N ASP A 128 -31.91 13.98 14.70
CA ASP A 128 -31.70 14.07 13.26
C ASP A 128 -30.21 14.03 12.86
N VAL A 129 -29.35 14.53 13.74
CA VAL A 129 -27.90 14.51 13.56
C VAL A 129 -27.38 13.10 13.73
N PHE A 130 -27.79 12.41 14.80
CA PHE A 130 -27.43 11.02 15.05
C PHE A 130 -27.91 10.09 13.95
N ASP A 131 -29.15 10.22 13.49
CA ASP A 131 -29.71 9.41 12.41
C ASP A 131 -28.95 9.56 11.10
N LYS A 132 -28.51 10.78 10.77
CA LYS A 132 -27.70 11.00 9.56
C LYS A 132 -26.28 10.47 9.69
N ILE A 133 -25.70 10.49 10.89
CA ILE A 133 -24.38 9.90 11.14
C ILE A 133 -24.48 8.38 11.04
N LEU A 134 -25.43 7.76 11.75
CA LEU A 134 -25.67 6.32 11.74
C LEU A 134 -25.98 5.79 10.33
N ASN A 135 -26.65 6.57 9.49
CA ASN A 135 -26.90 6.19 8.08
C ASN A 135 -25.69 6.37 7.15
N ARG A 136 -24.77 7.30 7.45
CA ARG A 136 -23.61 7.60 6.60
C ARG A 136 -22.38 6.77 6.95
N LEU A 137 -22.23 6.41 8.22
CA LEU A 137 -21.05 5.73 8.73
C LEU A 137 -20.85 4.35 8.10
N PRO A 138 -21.86 3.45 8.01
CA PRO A 138 -21.72 2.16 7.33
C PRO A 138 -21.32 2.30 5.86
N LYS A 139 -21.99 3.21 5.14
CA LYS A 139 -21.68 3.50 3.73
C LYS A 139 -20.25 4.01 3.54
N THR A 140 -19.73 4.74 4.52
CA THR A 140 -18.36 5.27 4.48
C THR A 140 -17.35 4.16 4.74
N MET A 141 -17.63 3.30 5.72
CA MET A 141 -16.84 2.11 6.02
C MET A 141 -16.78 1.16 4.83
N ASP A 142 -17.91 0.84 4.20
CA ASP A 142 -17.95 -0.06 3.03
C ASP A 142 -17.12 0.49 1.86
N ASN A 143 -17.26 1.78 1.55
CA ASN A 143 -16.44 2.42 0.51
C ASN A 143 -14.95 2.39 0.86
N ASN A 144 -14.59 2.67 2.12
CA ASN A 144 -13.21 2.65 2.56
C ASN A 144 -12.63 1.23 2.53
N ARG A 145 -13.42 0.20 2.88
CA ARG A 145 -13.04 -1.21 2.76
C ARG A 145 -12.72 -1.60 1.33
N GLU A 146 -13.54 -1.20 0.36
CA GLU A 146 -13.30 -1.47 -1.05
C GLU A 146 -11.99 -0.80 -1.53
N LEU A 147 -11.80 0.47 -1.17
CA LEU A 147 -10.57 1.20 -1.48
C LEU A 147 -9.32 0.55 -0.87
N MET A 148 -9.42 0.10 0.39
CA MET A 148 -8.33 -0.63 1.06
C MET A 148 -8.06 -1.97 0.39
N ALA A 149 -9.09 -2.71 -0.01
CA ALA A 149 -8.94 -3.98 -0.71
C ALA A 149 -8.22 -3.80 -2.05
N GLU A 150 -8.56 -2.74 -2.79
CA GLU A 150 -7.86 -2.41 -4.03
C GLU A 150 -6.39 -2.03 -3.78
N LYS A 151 -6.10 -1.20 -2.78
CA LYS A 151 -4.72 -0.88 -2.38
C LYS A 151 -3.93 -2.15 -2.07
N VAL A 152 -4.47 -3.04 -1.24
CA VAL A 152 -3.83 -4.32 -0.90
C VAL A 152 -3.55 -5.14 -2.15
N HIS A 153 -4.52 -5.26 -3.06
CA HIS A 153 -4.34 -6.00 -4.31
C HIS A 153 -3.22 -5.41 -5.18
N VAL A 154 -3.17 -4.08 -5.33
CA VAL A 154 -2.10 -3.41 -6.09
C VAL A 154 -0.74 -3.62 -5.40
N GLY A 155 -0.68 -3.51 -4.08
CA GLY A 155 0.51 -3.79 -3.28
C GLY A 155 1.01 -5.24 -3.46
N ASP A 156 0.11 -6.22 -3.43
CA ASP A 156 0.43 -7.63 -3.65
C ASP A 156 1.02 -7.89 -5.05
N VAL A 157 0.51 -7.20 -6.08
CA VAL A 157 1.11 -7.23 -7.42
C VAL A 157 2.52 -6.62 -7.39
N GLY A 158 2.72 -5.52 -6.67
CA GLY A 158 4.05 -4.94 -6.42
C GLY A 158 5.01 -5.94 -5.79
N PHE A 159 4.58 -6.67 -4.75
CA PHE A 159 5.38 -7.71 -4.11
C PHE A 159 5.76 -8.85 -5.05
N LYS A 160 4.85 -9.28 -5.94
CA LYS A 160 5.15 -10.31 -6.95
C LYS A 160 6.27 -9.84 -7.89
N TYR A 161 6.21 -8.61 -8.38
CA TYR A 161 7.26 -8.04 -9.23
C TYR A 161 8.58 -7.87 -8.49
N LEU A 162 8.53 -7.42 -7.23
CA LEU A 162 9.73 -7.32 -6.39
C LEU A 162 10.40 -8.68 -6.22
N LYS A 163 9.62 -9.73 -5.91
CA LYS A 163 10.12 -11.10 -5.77
C LYS A 163 10.83 -11.57 -7.05
N TYR A 164 10.20 -11.42 -8.22
CA TYR A 164 10.83 -11.82 -9.48
C TYR A 164 12.09 -11.00 -9.77
N GLY A 165 12.03 -9.68 -9.63
CA GLY A 165 13.18 -8.78 -9.81
C GLY A 165 14.36 -9.16 -8.91
N SER A 166 14.10 -9.41 -7.63
CA SER A 166 15.12 -9.85 -6.66
C SER A 166 15.74 -11.20 -7.03
N VAL A 167 14.95 -12.18 -7.46
CA VAL A 167 15.47 -13.49 -7.91
C VAL A 167 16.37 -13.32 -9.13
N PHE A 168 15.96 -12.55 -10.13
CA PHE A 168 16.81 -12.29 -11.30
C PHE A 168 18.08 -11.52 -10.93
N SER A 169 18.00 -10.55 -10.01
CA SER A 169 19.19 -9.86 -9.47
C SER A 169 20.17 -10.83 -8.83
N LEU A 170 19.67 -11.79 -8.04
CA LEU A 170 20.50 -12.76 -7.34
C LEU A 170 21.16 -13.72 -8.33
N ILE A 171 20.40 -14.22 -9.30
CA ILE A 171 20.93 -15.04 -10.41
C ILE A 171 22.02 -14.29 -11.16
N PHE A 172 21.79 -13.01 -11.50
CA PHE A 172 22.79 -12.18 -12.16
C PHE A 172 24.09 -12.10 -11.35
N VAL A 173 24.01 -11.80 -10.05
CA VAL A 173 25.19 -11.68 -9.18
C VAL A 173 25.97 -13.00 -9.13
N VAL A 174 25.28 -14.13 -8.98
CA VAL A 174 25.93 -15.46 -8.94
C VAL A 174 26.62 -15.78 -10.26
N LEU A 175 25.93 -15.61 -11.39
CA LEU A 175 26.52 -15.86 -12.71
C LEU A 175 27.69 -14.94 -13.02
N PHE A 176 27.59 -13.67 -12.60
CA PHE A 176 28.66 -12.71 -12.73
C PHE A 176 29.91 -13.13 -11.93
N LEU A 177 29.74 -13.56 -10.68
CA LEU A 177 30.84 -14.04 -9.84
C LEU A 177 31.53 -15.27 -10.45
N VAL A 178 30.77 -16.25 -10.94
CA VAL A 178 31.32 -17.42 -11.64
C VAL A 178 32.15 -16.98 -12.84
N SER A 179 31.67 -16.01 -13.60
CA SER A 179 32.36 -15.48 -14.78
C SER A 179 33.60 -14.63 -14.51
N MET A 180 33.86 -14.29 -13.24
CA MET A 180 35.12 -13.64 -12.83
C MET A 180 36.16 -14.64 -12.33
N ILE A 181 35.74 -15.86 -11.98
CA ILE A 181 36.62 -16.93 -11.49
C ILE A 181 37.18 -17.76 -12.65
N HIS A 182 36.48 -17.79 -13.79
CA HIS A 182 36.90 -18.45 -15.03
C HIS A 182 37.22 -17.39 -16.09
#